data_AF-A0A356DU09-F1
#
_entry.id   AF-A0A356DU09-F1
#
_cell.length_a   1.000
_cell.length_b   1.000
_cell.length_c   1.000
_cell.angle_alpha   90.00
_cell.angle_beta   90.00
_cell.angle_gamma   90.00
#
_symmetry.space_group_name_H-M   'P 1'
#
loop_
_entity.id
_entity.type
_entity.pdbx_description
1 polymer ?
#
loop_
_entity_poly.entity_id
_entity_poly.type
_entity_poly.pdbx_seq_one_letter_code
_entity_poly.pdbx_strand_id
1 'polypeptide(L)'
;MTNNEDKKANGEKKQGFRLYAQFVLIGAALGAYYGVFYRNPERAVDFSPVVLLSLLSAVVVTIIQIWKKGYPAKEKLMIFLKSFGMFFLFLTMLEARPLFEQWGGKGLVIAFTTLVGATIGFIMGLKKKPVAGKATEIKK
;
A
#
# COMPACT_ATOMS: atom_id res chain seq x y z
N MET A 1 -29.84 -18.93 -25.21
CA MET A 1 -29.43 -17.57 -24.84
C MET A 1 -28.92 -17.46 -23.39
N THR A 2 -28.62 -18.58 -22.72
CA THR A 2 -28.39 -18.66 -21.26
C THR A 2 -26.93 -18.53 -20.80
N ASN A 3 -25.96 -18.41 -21.72
CA ASN A 3 -24.53 -18.54 -21.39
C ASN A 3 -23.82 -17.20 -21.02
N ASN A 4 -24.46 -16.06 -21.27
CA ASN A 4 -23.87 -14.73 -21.04
C ASN A 4 -24.28 -14.09 -19.70
N GLU A 5 -25.42 -14.48 -19.14
CA GLU A 5 -25.91 -13.93 -17.86
C GLU A 5 -25.16 -14.54 -16.66
N ASP A 6 -24.89 -15.85 -16.69
CA ASP A 6 -24.09 -16.53 -15.65
C ASP A 6 -22.65 -16.00 -15.56
N LYS A 7 -22.04 -15.60 -16.68
CA LYS A 7 -20.70 -15.01 -16.69
C LYS A 7 -20.67 -13.61 -16.07
N LYS A 8 -21.73 -12.80 -16.25
CA LYS A 8 -21.85 -11.47 -15.63
C LYS A 8 -22.05 -11.58 -14.11
N ALA A 9 -22.98 -12.42 -13.67
CA ALA A 9 -23.29 -12.61 -12.24
C ALA A 9 -22.08 -13.15 -11.44
N ASN A 10 -21.28 -14.04 -12.05
CA ASN A 10 -20.06 -14.57 -11.42
C ASN A 10 -18.91 -13.54 -11.40
N GLY A 11 -18.86 -12.63 -12.38
CA GLY A 11 -17.92 -11.51 -12.41
C GLY A 11 -18.19 -10.47 -11.31
N GLU A 12 -19.45 -10.15 -11.07
CA GLU A 12 -19.87 -9.21 -10.02
C GLU A 12 -19.62 -9.75 -8.61
N LYS A 13 -19.93 -11.04 -8.36
CA LYS A 13 -19.60 -11.71 -7.08
C LYS A 13 -18.10 -11.75 -6.81
N LYS A 14 -17.26 -12.01 -7.83
CA LYS A 14 -15.80 -11.98 -7.71
C LYS A 14 -15.24 -10.58 -7.46
N GLN A 15 -15.87 -9.53 -8.00
CA GLN A 15 -15.48 -8.15 -7.72
C GLN A 15 -15.84 -7.75 -6.28
N GLY A 16 -17.03 -8.12 -5.80
CA GLY A 16 -17.45 -7.87 -4.42
C GLY A 16 -16.47 -8.47 -3.42
N PHE A 17 -16.15 -9.77 -3.56
CA PHE A 17 -15.20 -10.44 -2.67
C PHE A 17 -13.80 -9.80 -2.68
N ARG A 18 -13.30 -9.40 -3.85
CA ARG A 18 -12.02 -8.70 -3.98
C ARG A 18 -12.02 -7.34 -3.25
N LEU A 19 -13.16 -6.64 -3.26
CA LEU A 19 -13.33 -5.36 -2.57
C LEU A 19 -13.32 -5.53 -1.05
N TYR A 20 -14.05 -6.53 -0.53
CA TYR A 20 -14.03 -6.84 0.91
C TYR A 20 -12.66 -7.28 1.41
N ALA A 21 -11.96 -8.16 0.67
CA ALA A 21 -10.60 -8.55 1.01
C ALA A 21 -9.64 -7.34 1.05
N GLN A 22 -9.82 -6.38 0.15
CA GLN A 22 -9.05 -5.14 0.17
C GLN A 22 -9.31 -4.32 1.44
N PHE A 23 -10.56 -4.16 1.87
CA PHE A 23 -10.87 -3.46 3.12
C PHE A 23 -10.31 -4.14 4.36
N VAL A 24 -10.37 -5.48 4.43
CA VAL A 24 -9.78 -6.25 5.54
C VAL A 24 -8.27 -6.06 5.58
N LEU A 25 -7.60 -6.11 4.42
CA LEU A 25 -6.15 -5.87 4.34
C LEU A 25 -5.76 -4.44 4.72
N ILE A 26 -6.56 -3.43 4.34
CA ILE A 26 -6.35 -2.05 4.76
C ILE A 26 -6.53 -1.92 6.28
N GLY A 27 -7.57 -2.53 6.85
CA GLY A 27 -7.81 -2.53 8.29
C GLY A 27 -6.68 -3.21 9.07
N ALA A 28 -6.19 -4.35 8.58
CA ALA A 28 -5.03 -5.04 9.16
C ALA A 28 -3.76 -4.18 9.10
N ALA A 29 -3.52 -3.49 7.98
CA ALA A 29 -2.39 -2.57 7.84
C ALA A 29 -2.49 -1.37 8.80
N LEU A 30 -3.68 -0.78 8.95
CA LEU A 30 -3.92 0.30 9.92
C LEU A 30 -3.74 -0.18 11.37
N GLY A 31 -4.24 -1.36 11.70
CA GLY A 31 -4.05 -1.97 13.02
C GLY A 31 -2.58 -2.22 13.33
N ALA A 32 -1.81 -2.74 12.37
CA ALA A 32 -0.37 -2.89 12.51
C ALA A 32 0.35 -1.54 12.66
N TYR A 33 -0.07 -0.52 11.91
CA TYR A 33 0.45 0.85 12.04
C TYR A 33 0.26 1.38 13.46
N TYR A 34 -0.97 1.40 13.96
CA TYR A 34 -1.25 1.92 15.31
C TYR A 34 -0.63 1.04 16.40
N GLY A 35 -0.61 -0.28 16.20
CA GLY A 35 -0.10 -1.23 17.17
C GLY A 35 1.43 -1.23 17.30
N VAL A 36 2.17 -0.97 16.21
CA VAL A 36 3.64 -1.07 16.17
C VAL A 36 4.29 0.31 16.19
N PHE A 37 3.83 1.24 15.35
CA PHE A 37 4.48 2.52 15.10
C PHE A 37 3.91 3.67 15.93
N TYR A 38 2.63 3.60 16.34
CA TYR A 38 2.01 4.61 17.18
C TYR A 38 2.13 4.27 18.67
N ARG A 39 3.38 4.22 19.16
CA ARG A 39 3.72 3.99 20.58
C ARG A 39 4.41 5.22 21.17
N ASN A 40 4.49 5.31 22.50
CA ASN A 40 4.95 6.50 23.25
C ASN A 40 6.14 7.21 22.59
N PRO A 41 6.07 8.55 22.42
CA PRO A 41 7.09 9.35 21.73
C PRO A 41 8.43 9.43 22.47
N GLU A 42 8.47 9.02 23.75
CA GLU A 42 9.69 8.98 24.57
C GLU A 42 10.53 7.72 24.36
N ARG A 43 10.04 6.73 23.61
CA ARG A 43 10.80 5.51 23.33
C ARG A 43 11.85 5.79 22.25
N ALA A 44 13.04 5.21 22.41
CA ALA A 44 14.06 5.24 21.38
C ALA A 44 13.52 4.62 20.07
N VAL A 45 13.88 5.25 18.95
CA VAL A 45 13.53 4.80 17.59
C VAL A 45 14.05 3.38 17.40
N ASP A 46 13.15 2.46 17.04
CA ASP A 46 13.47 1.04 16.88
C ASP A 46 13.18 0.64 15.43
N PHE A 47 14.23 0.40 14.66
CA PHE A 47 14.11 -0.01 13.25
C PHE A 47 13.85 -1.52 13.10
N SER A 48 13.87 -2.30 14.18
CA SER A 48 13.61 -3.75 14.13
C SER A 48 12.25 -4.09 13.51
N PRO A 49 11.13 -3.42 13.87
CA PRO A 49 9.83 -3.65 13.25
C PRO A 49 9.81 -3.19 11.79
N VAL A 50 10.53 -2.12 11.43
CA VAL A 50 10.64 -1.64 10.04
C VAL A 50 11.22 -2.74 9.14
N VAL A 51 12.33 -3.35 9.55
CA VAL A 51 12.96 -4.44 8.80
C VAL A 51 12.04 -5.66 8.76
N LEU A 52 11.49 -6.07 9.90
CA LEU A 52 10.67 -7.28 9.98
C LEU A 52 9.38 -7.18 9.14
N LEU A 53 8.65 -6.07 9.26
CA LEU A 53 7.40 -5.84 8.52
C LEU A 53 7.64 -5.62 7.04
N SER A 54 8.71 -4.94 6.63
CA SER A 54 9.03 -4.76 5.22
C SER A 54 9.39 -6.10 4.56
N LEU A 55 10.12 -6.96 5.25
CA LEU A 55 10.48 -8.29 4.78
C LEU A 55 9.25 -9.19 4.66
N LEU A 56 8.40 -9.24 5.70
CA LEU A 56 7.14 -9.97 5.68
C LEU A 56 6.23 -9.51 4.54
N SER A 57 6.07 -8.20 4.39
CA SER A 57 5.22 -7.58 3.37
C SER A 57 5.74 -7.86 1.95
N ALA A 58 7.06 -7.78 1.76
CA ALA A 58 7.70 -8.13 0.49
C ALA A 58 7.49 -9.60 0.14
N VAL A 59 7.62 -10.52 1.09
CA VAL A 59 7.34 -11.95 0.90
C VAL A 59 5.89 -12.15 0.47
N VAL A 60 4.92 -11.59 1.21
CA VAL A 60 3.49 -11.72 0.91
C VAL A 60 3.17 -11.20 -0.49
N VAL A 61 3.63 -10.01 -0.85
CA VAL A 61 3.40 -9.41 -2.17
C VAL A 61 4.03 -10.25 -3.29
N THR A 62 5.23 -10.76 -3.05
CA THR A 62 5.96 -11.62 -3.98
C THR A 62 5.19 -12.93 -4.22
N ILE A 63 4.73 -13.59 -3.16
CA ILE A 63 3.89 -14.79 -3.25
C ILE A 63 2.63 -14.50 -4.07
N ILE A 64 1.89 -13.43 -3.74
CA ILE A 64 0.64 -13.07 -4.44
C ILE A 64 0.89 -12.81 -5.94
N GLN A 65 1.98 -12.11 -6.29
CA GLN A 65 2.30 -11.80 -7.68
C GLN A 65 2.74 -13.04 -8.48
N ILE A 66 3.53 -13.92 -7.88
CA ILE A 66 4.05 -15.13 -8.52
C ILE A 66 2.96 -16.22 -8.59
N TRP A 67 2.04 -16.26 -7.64
CA TRP A 67 1.00 -17.29 -7.61
C TRP A 67 0.05 -17.21 -8.81
N LYS A 68 -0.10 -16.03 -9.42
CA LYS A 68 -0.87 -15.85 -10.66
C LYS A 68 -0.07 -16.00 -11.95
N LYS A 69 1.26 -15.96 -11.91
CA LYS A 69 2.12 -15.89 -13.09
C LYS A 69 3.43 -16.63 -12.83
N GLY A 70 3.71 -17.66 -13.63
CA GLY A 70 4.93 -18.46 -13.56
C GLY A 70 6.17 -17.68 -14.02
N TYR A 71 6.57 -16.65 -13.26
CA TYR A 71 7.71 -15.80 -13.56
C TYR A 71 9.05 -16.58 -13.38
N PRO A 72 10.09 -16.26 -14.17
CA PRO A 72 11.45 -16.79 -13.96
C PRO A 72 12.05 -16.30 -12.62
N ALA A 73 12.96 -17.08 -12.03
CA ALA A 73 13.53 -16.82 -10.70
C ALA A 73 14.16 -15.42 -10.54
N LYS A 74 14.79 -14.90 -11.59
CA LYS A 74 15.35 -13.53 -11.60
C LYS A 74 14.27 -12.46 -11.44
N GLU A 75 13.13 -12.63 -12.10
CA GLU A 75 12.00 -11.69 -11.97
C GLU A 75 11.34 -11.79 -10.59
N LYS A 76 11.23 -13.01 -10.02
CA LYS A 76 10.75 -13.20 -8.65
C LYS A 76 11.57 -12.41 -7.64
N LEU A 77 12.90 -12.50 -7.75
CA LEU A 77 13.83 -11.78 -6.89
C LEU A 77 13.74 -10.26 -7.09
N MET A 78 13.63 -9.80 -8.34
CA MET A 78 13.47 -8.38 -8.65
C MET A 78 12.16 -7.80 -8.08
N ILE A 79 11.06 -8.55 -8.18
CA ILE A 79 9.76 -8.18 -7.59
C ILE A 79 9.88 -8.11 -6.06
N PHE A 80 10.54 -9.08 -5.44
CA PHE A 80 10.80 -9.09 -4.01
C PHE A 80 11.62 -7.89 -3.57
N LEU A 81 12.78 -7.66 -4.17
CA LEU A 81 13.68 -6.55 -3.83
C LEU A 81 12.99 -5.20 -4.01
N LYS A 82 12.23 -5.03 -5.09
CA LYS A 82 11.49 -3.80 -5.35
C LYS A 82 10.38 -3.56 -4.34
N SER A 83 9.65 -4.62 -3.98
CA SER A 83 8.58 -4.54 -2.97
C SER A 83 9.17 -4.28 -1.59
N PHE A 84 10.24 -4.99 -1.23
CA PHE A 84 10.99 -4.78 0.01
C PHE A 84 11.51 -3.35 0.10
N GLY A 85 12.19 -2.84 -0.92
CA GLY A 85 12.69 -1.48 -0.94
C GLY A 85 11.58 -0.43 -0.76
N MET A 86 10.43 -0.61 -1.42
CA MET A 86 9.28 0.29 -1.24
C MET A 86 8.72 0.24 0.18
N PHE A 87 8.47 -0.95 0.74
CA PHE A 87 7.94 -1.09 2.10
C PHE A 87 8.94 -0.63 3.15
N PHE A 88 10.21 -0.95 2.98
CA PHE A 88 11.28 -0.55 3.88
C PHE A 88 11.41 0.96 3.93
N LEU A 89 11.46 1.62 2.76
CA LEU A 89 11.55 3.08 2.69
C LEU A 89 10.32 3.74 3.28
N PHE A 90 9.12 3.23 2.97
CA PHE A 90 7.87 3.73 3.54
C PHE A 90 7.82 3.60 5.06
N LEU A 91 8.14 2.43 5.61
CA LEU A 91 8.13 2.19 7.06
C LEU A 91 9.27 2.94 7.78
N THR A 92 10.44 3.06 7.16
CA THR A 92 11.56 3.87 7.69
C THR A 92 11.16 5.33 7.82
N MET A 93 10.49 5.87 6.80
CA MET A 93 10.00 7.24 6.81
C MET A 93 8.97 7.49 7.91
N LEU A 94 8.22 6.45 8.23
CA LEU A 94 7.13 6.45 9.20
C LEU A 94 7.68 6.32 10.63
N GLU A 95 8.70 5.49 10.82
CA GLU A 95 9.49 5.37 12.06
C GLU A 95 10.40 6.60 12.29
N ALA A 96 10.78 7.31 11.23
CA ALA A 96 11.54 8.56 11.34
C ALA A 96 10.71 9.73 11.88
N ARG A 97 9.38 9.59 11.96
CA ARG A 97 8.45 10.62 12.46
C ARG A 97 8.87 11.22 13.81
N PRO A 98 9.14 10.43 14.87
CA PRO A 98 9.63 10.96 16.16
C PRO A 98 10.94 11.75 16.06
N LEU A 99 11.84 11.44 15.11
CA LEU A 99 13.07 12.22 14.92
C LEU A 99 12.75 13.65 14.47
N PHE A 100 11.79 13.81 13.55
CA PHE A 100 11.33 15.14 13.13
C PHE A 100 10.53 15.86 14.21
N GLU A 101 9.82 15.12 15.07
CA GLU A 101 9.12 15.68 16.22
C GLU A 101 10.11 16.27 17.24
N GLN A 102 11.21 15.57 17.50
CA GLN A 102 12.27 16.05 18.39
C GLN A 102 13.02 17.25 17.81
N TRP A 103 13.20 17.31 16.48
CA TRP A 103 13.97 18.38 15.82
C TRP A 103 13.16 19.67 15.58
N GLY A 104 11.86 19.57 15.29
CA GLY A 104 11.05 20.73 14.90
C GLY A 104 9.60 20.70 15.37
N GLY A 105 9.29 19.84 16.35
CA GLY A 105 7.96 19.69 16.89
C GLY A 105 6.93 19.15 15.90
N LYS A 106 5.65 19.23 16.27
CA LYS A 106 4.53 18.68 15.49
C LYS A 106 4.39 19.32 14.11
N GLY A 107 4.77 20.60 13.95
CA GLY A 107 4.69 21.31 12.68
C GLY A 107 5.61 20.72 11.61
N LEU A 108 6.85 20.41 11.97
CA LEU A 108 7.81 19.82 11.04
C LEU A 108 7.39 18.42 10.59
N VAL A 109 6.84 17.62 11.51
CA VAL A 109 6.27 16.31 11.22
C VAL A 109 5.13 16.40 10.20
N ILE A 110 4.21 17.35 10.38
CA ILE A 110 3.08 17.56 9.47
C ILE A 110 3.58 17.97 8.09
N ALA A 111 4.50 18.95 8.01
CA ALA A 111 5.07 19.39 6.75
C ALA A 111 5.77 18.23 6.00
N PHE A 112 6.58 17.45 6.71
CA PHE A 112 7.29 16.30 6.17
C PHE A 112 6.32 15.24 5.63
N THR A 113 5.41 14.75 6.47
CA THR A 113 4.45 13.70 6.08
C THR A 113 3.53 14.15 4.94
N THR A 114 3.15 15.43 4.92
CA THR A 114 2.33 16.01 3.84
C THR A 114 3.10 16.06 2.53
N LEU A 115 4.34 16.56 2.52
CA LEU A 115 5.19 16.62 1.32
C LEU A 115 5.46 15.23 0.75
N VAL A 116 5.75 14.27 1.62
CA VAL A 116 5.96 12.87 1.25
C VAL A 116 4.70 12.29 0.63
N GLY A 117 3.55 12.43 1.31
CA GLY A 117 2.27 11.93 0.82
C GLY A 117 1.90 12.55 -0.53
N ALA A 118 2.08 13.86 -0.68
CA ALA A 118 1.84 14.57 -1.92
C ALA A 118 2.76 14.09 -3.05
N THR A 119 4.05 13.89 -2.77
CA THR A 119 5.02 13.42 -3.76
C THR A 119 4.71 12.00 -4.23
N ILE A 120 4.43 11.08 -3.29
CA ILE A 120 4.05 9.70 -3.61
C ILE A 120 2.74 9.70 -4.41
N GLY A 121 1.74 10.45 -3.97
CA GLY A 121 0.45 10.58 -4.65
C GLY A 121 0.59 11.13 -6.07
N PHE A 122 1.44 12.15 -6.25
CA PHE A 122 1.73 12.74 -7.55
C PHE A 122 2.41 11.74 -8.50
N ILE A 123 3.44 11.03 -8.03
CA ILE A 123 4.13 9.99 -8.82
C ILE A 123 3.17 8.86 -9.22
N MET A 124 2.29 8.43 -8.30
CA MET A 124 1.28 7.41 -8.59
C MET A 124 0.21 7.91 -9.56
N GLY A 125 -0.18 9.19 -9.45
CA GLY A 125 -1.12 9.85 -10.35
C GLY A 125 -0.61 9.90 -11.79
N LEU A 126 0.68 10.19 -11.98
CA LEU A 126 1.31 10.22 -13.32
C LEU A 126 1.34 8.85 -14.01
N LYS A 127 1.33 7.74 -13.26
CA LYS A 127 1.37 6.38 -13.82
C LYS A 127 0.01 5.84 -14.26
N LYS A 128 -1.10 6.43 -13.80
CA LYS A 128 -2.45 6.04 -14.26
C LYS A 128 -2.88 6.98 -15.38
N LYS A 129 -3.15 6.44 -16.58
CA LYS A 129 -3.98 7.18 -17.55
C LYS A 129 -5.32 7.51 -16.85
N PRO A 130 -5.76 8.77 -16.83
CA PRO A 130 -6.98 9.15 -16.16
C PRO A 130 -8.15 8.38 -16.76
N VAL A 131 -8.81 7.54 -15.96
CA VAL A 131 -10.13 6.99 -16.28
C VAL A 131 -11.17 8.06 -15.92
N ALA A 132 -11.03 9.24 -16.52
CA ALA A 132 -12.01 10.31 -16.46
C ALA A 132 -12.67 10.38 -17.85
N GLY A 133 -13.56 9.42 -18.13
CA GLY A 133 -14.18 9.30 -19.45
C GLY A 133 -15.58 8.70 -19.47
N LYS A 134 -16.24 8.52 -18.32
CA LYS A 134 -17.66 8.13 -18.26
C LYS A 134 -18.34 8.71 -17.02
N ALA A 135 -18.46 10.03 -16.97
CA ALA A 135 -19.27 10.71 -15.96
C ALA A 135 -19.88 12.00 -16.51
N THR A 136 -20.56 11.93 -17.66
CA THR A 136 -21.67 12.84 -18.04
C THR A 136 -22.22 12.43 -19.41
N GLU A 137 -23.17 11.50 -19.43
CA GLU A 137 -24.33 11.61 -20.32
C GLU A 137 -25.56 11.51 -19.43
N ILE A 138 -25.88 12.63 -18.79
CA ILE A 138 -27.20 12.86 -18.22
C ILE A 138 -28.04 13.42 -19.37
N LYS A 139 -28.85 12.52 -19.93
CA LYS A 139 -30.23 12.73 -20.41
C LYS A 139 -30.65 14.20 -20.64
N LYS A 140 -30.84 14.58 -21.90
CA LYS A 140 -32.05 15.31 -22.31
C LYS A 140 -32.37 15.02 -23.77
#